data_AF-A0AAC9SM17-F1
#
_entry.id   AF-A0AAC9SM17-F1
#
_cell.length_a   1.000
_cell.length_b   1.000
_cell.length_c   1.000
_cell.angle_alpha   90.00
_cell.angle_beta   90.00
_cell.angle_gamma   90.00
#
_symmetry.space_group_name_H-M   'P 1'
#
loop_
_entity.id
_entity.type
_entity.pdbx_description
1 polymer ?
#
loop_
_entity_poly.entity_id
_entity_poly.type
_entity_poly.pdbx_seq_one_letter_code
_entity_poly.pdbx_strand_id
1 'polypeptide(L)'
;MQNVGQTVLSQYACSPSLNALLEGWNQCFDPAQNIENWFASIWNIETAQGYGLDVWGRIVGVSRVLRMASGQYLGFAEANDLTEQGFNTAPWYAGRVVVGDFTNCSLSDAGFRQLIYAKALANITDCSVLSLNAILRTLFAGQGDAWVEDNTNMSMTYAFGFVPTDVQVSIIENAGVLPRPAGVAVSYSIRG
;
A
#
# COMPACT_ATOMS: atom_id res chain seq x y z
N MET A 1 22.63 1.85 -28.98
CA MET A 1 23.69 0.85 -29.27
C MET A 1 24.89 1.19 -28.41
N GLN A 2 25.48 0.19 -27.76
CA GLN A 2 26.67 0.41 -26.94
C GLN A 2 27.90 0.58 -27.84
N ASN A 3 28.74 1.59 -27.56
CA ASN A 3 30.04 1.80 -28.21
C ASN A 3 30.03 1.97 -29.74
N VAL A 4 29.13 2.81 -30.28
CA VAL A 4 29.04 3.09 -31.73
C VAL A 4 30.37 3.55 -32.34
N GLY A 5 31.21 4.26 -31.58
CA GLY A 5 32.54 4.69 -32.02
C GLY A 5 33.48 3.56 -32.48
N GLN A 6 33.30 2.33 -31.98
CA GLN A 6 34.10 1.17 -32.43
C GLN A 6 33.71 0.68 -33.83
N THR A 7 32.53 1.05 -34.33
CA THR A 7 32.08 0.69 -35.67
C THR A 7 32.52 1.70 -36.74
N VAL A 8 33.07 2.84 -36.34
CA VAL A 8 33.56 3.88 -37.26
C VAL A 8 34.98 3.56 -37.71
N LEU A 9 35.19 3.49 -39.03
CA LEU A 9 36.54 3.37 -39.60
C LEU A 9 37.38 4.59 -39.21
N SER A 10 38.65 4.37 -38.86
CA SER A 10 39.56 5.42 -38.36
C SER A 10 39.68 6.65 -39.27
N GLN A 11 39.59 6.49 -40.60
CA GLN A 11 39.62 7.59 -41.56
C GLN A 11 38.44 8.57 -41.44
N TYR A 12 37.32 8.15 -40.84
CA TYR A 12 36.13 8.98 -40.62
C TYR A 12 35.99 9.46 -39.17
N ALA A 13 36.92 9.12 -38.28
CA ALA A 13 36.84 9.46 -36.87
C ALA A 13 36.76 10.98 -36.62
N CYS A 14 37.37 11.81 -37.48
CA CYS A 14 37.35 13.27 -37.38
C CYS A 14 36.25 13.95 -38.21
N SER A 15 35.31 13.22 -38.83
CA SER A 15 34.22 13.82 -39.61
C SER A 15 33.04 14.23 -38.72
N PRO A 16 32.81 15.54 -38.46
CA PRO A 16 31.79 15.96 -37.50
C PRO A 16 30.37 15.63 -37.99
N SER A 17 30.11 15.79 -39.29
CA SER A 17 28.78 15.56 -39.87
C SER A 17 28.38 14.07 -39.84
N LEU A 18 29.33 13.18 -40.08
CA LEU A 18 29.08 11.72 -40.08
C LEU A 18 28.85 11.22 -38.65
N ASN A 19 29.68 11.66 -37.70
CA ASN A 19 29.52 11.32 -36.28
C ASN A 19 28.19 11.85 -35.73
N ALA A 20 27.79 13.08 -36.08
CA ALA A 20 26.50 13.65 -35.67
C ALA A 20 25.30 12.84 -36.20
N LEU A 21 25.35 12.36 -37.45
CA LEU A 21 24.34 11.46 -37.99
C LEU A 21 24.31 10.13 -37.21
N LEU A 22 25.46 9.50 -36.99
CA LEU A 22 25.53 8.23 -36.24
C LEU A 22 25.02 8.36 -34.81
N GLU A 23 25.35 9.46 -34.12
CA GLU A 23 24.85 9.74 -32.77
C GLU A 23 23.33 9.97 -32.76
N GLY A 24 22.80 10.73 -33.73
CA GLY A 24 21.36 10.95 -33.87
C GLY A 24 20.61 9.63 -34.11
N TRP A 25 21.13 8.77 -34.99
CA TRP A 25 20.57 7.44 -35.21
C TRP A 25 20.69 6.58 -33.95
N ASN A 26 21.84 6.61 -33.26
CA ASN A 26 22.03 5.87 -32.03
C ASN A 26 21.00 6.27 -30.96
N GLN A 27 20.74 7.56 -30.77
CA GLN A 27 19.73 8.05 -29.83
C GLN A 27 18.31 7.61 -30.21
N CYS A 28 17.97 7.59 -31.50
CA CYS A 28 16.66 7.14 -31.97
C CYS A 28 16.42 5.64 -31.71
N PHE A 29 17.48 4.81 -31.72
CA PHE A 29 17.37 3.37 -31.56
C PHE A 29 17.76 2.84 -30.19
N ASP A 30 18.42 3.63 -29.34
CA ASP A 30 18.86 3.15 -28.03
C ASP A 30 17.70 3.13 -27.03
N PRO A 31 17.19 1.94 -26.63
CA PRO A 31 16.11 1.87 -25.67
C PRO A 31 16.62 1.97 -24.23
N ALA A 32 17.94 2.01 -23.97
CA ALA A 32 18.50 1.89 -22.62
C ALA A 32 17.89 2.91 -21.64
N GLN A 33 17.84 4.18 -22.04
CA GLN A 33 17.23 5.23 -21.20
C GLN A 33 15.74 4.97 -20.93
N ASN A 34 15.01 4.48 -21.93
CA ASN A 34 13.59 4.16 -21.77
C ASN A 34 13.40 2.96 -20.84
N ILE A 35 14.27 1.96 -20.91
CA ILE A 35 14.26 0.78 -20.02
C ILE A 35 14.60 1.19 -18.59
N GLU A 36 15.59 2.05 -18.39
CA GLU A 36 15.94 2.57 -17.06
C GLU A 36 14.81 3.41 -16.46
N ASN A 37 14.22 4.30 -17.26
CA ASN A 37 13.07 5.11 -16.84
C ASN A 37 11.86 4.22 -16.52
N TRP A 38 11.60 3.19 -17.33
CA TRP A 38 10.56 2.19 -17.05
C TRP A 38 10.85 1.44 -15.76
N PHE A 39 12.08 0.96 -15.57
CA PHE A 39 12.48 0.26 -14.35
C PHE A 39 12.29 1.16 -13.13
N ALA A 40 12.76 2.41 -13.16
CA ALA A 40 12.62 3.34 -12.04
C ALA A 40 11.15 3.72 -11.76
N SER A 41 10.33 3.95 -12.79
CA SER A 41 8.95 4.43 -12.61
C SER A 41 7.91 3.33 -12.38
N ILE A 42 8.19 2.10 -12.83
CA ILE A 42 7.24 0.99 -12.79
C ILE A 42 7.76 -0.17 -11.96
N TRP A 43 8.99 -0.64 -12.20
CA TRP A 43 9.45 -1.92 -11.66
C TRP A 43 10.11 -1.80 -10.28
N ASN A 44 10.88 -0.76 -10.01
CA ASN A 44 11.49 -0.54 -8.70
C ASN A 44 10.46 0.03 -7.73
N ILE A 45 10.02 -0.78 -6.76
CA ILE A 45 8.99 -0.41 -5.79
C ILE A 45 9.36 0.83 -4.94
N GLU A 46 10.65 1.09 -4.70
CA GLU A 46 11.10 2.25 -3.93
C GLU A 46 10.86 3.56 -4.69
N THR A 47 11.03 3.54 -6.01
CA THR A 47 10.93 4.74 -6.87
C THR A 47 9.67 4.79 -7.73
N ALA A 48 8.91 3.69 -7.80
CA ALA A 48 7.70 3.59 -8.61
C ALA A 48 6.66 4.62 -8.18
N GLN A 49 5.92 5.14 -9.16
CA GLN A 49 4.91 6.20 -8.97
C GLN A 49 3.67 5.92 -9.82
N GLY A 50 2.53 6.44 -9.40
CA GLY A 50 1.26 6.33 -10.13
C GLY A 50 0.96 4.89 -10.58
N TYR A 51 0.91 4.68 -11.90
CA TYR A 51 0.62 3.39 -12.53
C TYR A 51 1.57 2.27 -12.10
N GLY A 52 2.85 2.57 -11.88
CA GLY A 52 3.83 1.57 -11.45
C GLY A 52 3.44 0.92 -10.13
N LEU A 53 3.04 1.74 -9.16
CA LEU A 53 2.53 1.24 -7.88
C LEU A 53 1.20 0.51 -8.04
N ASP A 54 0.34 0.92 -8.98
CA ASP A 54 -0.92 0.21 -9.24
C ASP A 54 -0.68 -1.21 -9.78
N VAL A 55 0.38 -1.43 -10.56
CA VAL A 55 0.82 -2.77 -10.99
C VAL A 55 1.25 -3.60 -9.78
N TRP A 56 2.10 -3.04 -8.91
CA TRP A 56 2.49 -3.71 -7.66
C TRP A 56 1.31 -4.03 -6.74
N GLY A 57 0.37 -3.08 -6.61
CA GLY A 57 -0.88 -3.28 -5.87
C GLY A 57 -1.67 -4.48 -6.39
N ARG A 58 -1.83 -4.60 -7.72
CA ARG A 58 -2.49 -5.76 -8.33
C ARG A 58 -1.76 -7.07 -8.07
N ILE A 59 -0.43 -7.06 -8.06
CA ILE A 59 0.39 -8.25 -7.78
C ILE A 59 0.15 -8.75 -6.34
N VAL A 60 0.14 -7.86 -5.35
CA VAL A 60 -0.04 -8.24 -3.94
C VAL A 60 -1.52 -8.33 -3.52
N GLY A 61 -2.44 -7.85 -4.36
CA GLY A 61 -3.88 -7.93 -4.15
C GLY A 61 -4.50 -6.78 -3.37
N VAL A 62 -4.00 -5.54 -3.53
CA VAL A 62 -4.57 -4.31 -2.94
C VAL A 62 -4.84 -3.24 -3.99
N SER A 63 -5.81 -2.37 -3.69
CA SER A 63 -6.19 -1.22 -4.51
C SER A 63 -5.75 0.08 -3.85
N ARG A 64 -5.37 1.07 -4.67
CA ARG A 64 -5.08 2.44 -4.22
C ARG A 64 -6.33 3.18 -3.72
N VAL A 65 -7.46 2.87 -4.34
CA VAL A 65 -8.76 3.44 -3.97
C VAL A 65 -9.37 2.56 -2.90
N LEU A 66 -9.46 3.11 -1.70
CA LEU A 66 -10.11 2.49 -0.56
C LEU A 66 -11.55 2.99 -0.47
N ARG A 67 -12.45 2.06 -0.15
CA ARG A 67 -13.85 2.37 0.11
C ARG A 67 -14.03 2.58 1.60
N MET A 68 -14.17 3.84 2.02
CA MET A 68 -14.36 4.19 3.42
C MET A 68 -15.85 4.21 3.73
N ALA A 69 -16.30 3.54 4.79
CA ALA A 69 -17.64 3.75 5.30
C ALA A 69 -17.76 5.19 5.82
N SER A 70 -18.73 5.94 5.33
CA SER A 70 -18.99 7.32 5.78
C SER A 70 -20.20 7.43 6.71
N GLY A 71 -20.96 6.34 6.89
CA GLY A 71 -22.01 6.27 7.88
C GLY A 71 -21.43 5.92 9.25
N GLN A 72 -21.36 6.89 10.16
CA GLN A 72 -21.15 6.62 11.58
C GLN A 72 -22.52 6.35 12.24
N TYR A 73 -22.59 5.30 13.03
CA TYR A 73 -23.82 4.92 13.74
C TYR A 73 -23.57 4.79 15.23
N LEU A 74 -24.64 4.91 16.00
CA LEU A 74 -24.59 4.60 17.42
C LEU A 74 -24.25 3.10 17.59
N GLY A 75 -23.23 2.82 18.40
CA GLY A 75 -22.81 1.47 18.75
C GLY A 75 -22.37 1.38 20.21
N PHE A 76 -21.87 0.21 20.57
CA PHE A 76 -21.45 -0.13 21.92
C PHE A 76 -20.04 -0.71 21.83
N ALA A 77 -19.15 -0.33 22.75
CA ALA A 77 -17.73 -0.71 22.75
C ALA A 77 -17.45 -2.22 22.59
N GLU A 78 -18.42 -3.08 22.87
CA GLU A 78 -18.38 -4.52 22.67
C GLU A 78 -18.55 -4.97 21.21
N ALA A 79 -19.07 -4.11 20.34
CA ALA A 79 -19.09 -4.34 18.91
C ALA A 79 -17.67 -4.13 18.40
N ASN A 80 -17.09 -5.19 17.84
CA ASN A 80 -15.73 -5.22 17.30
C ASN A 80 -15.64 -4.41 15.97
N ASP A 81 -15.99 -3.13 16.03
CA ASP A 81 -16.16 -2.17 14.94
C ASP A 81 -15.52 -0.84 15.37
N LEU A 82 -14.61 -0.28 14.56
CA LEU A 82 -13.91 0.96 14.91
C LEU A 82 -14.67 2.22 14.46
N THR A 83 -15.83 2.08 13.82
CA THR A 83 -16.60 3.19 13.24
C THR A 83 -17.76 3.66 14.12
N GLU A 84 -18.03 2.95 15.21
CA GLU A 84 -19.15 3.25 16.09
C GLU A 84 -18.95 4.51 16.94
N GLN A 85 -20.07 5.11 17.34
CA GLN A 85 -20.10 6.31 18.16
C GLN A 85 -21.00 6.10 19.38
N GLY A 86 -20.69 6.81 20.47
CA GLY A 86 -21.45 6.74 21.70
C GLY A 86 -22.85 7.37 21.63
N PHE A 87 -23.54 7.33 22.76
CA PHE A 87 -24.85 7.96 22.91
C PHE A 87 -24.81 9.44 22.55
N ASN A 88 -25.87 9.90 21.86
CA ASN A 88 -26.08 11.30 21.48
C ASN A 88 -25.03 11.88 20.50
N THR A 89 -24.31 11.02 19.79
CA THR A 89 -23.30 11.43 18.79
C THR A 89 -23.66 11.02 17.36
N ALA A 90 -24.28 9.85 17.17
CA ALA A 90 -24.66 9.33 15.85
C ALA A 90 -26.08 8.74 15.85
N PRO A 91 -26.75 8.64 14.68
CA PRO A 91 -28.06 8.01 14.57
C PRO A 91 -27.98 6.48 14.73
N TRP A 92 -29.11 5.85 15.05
CA TRP A 92 -29.24 4.40 15.02
C TRP A 92 -29.10 3.85 13.59
N TYR A 93 -28.48 2.68 13.44
CA TYR A 93 -28.45 1.99 12.15
C TYR A 93 -29.86 1.59 11.71
N ALA A 94 -30.28 2.09 10.54
CA ALA A 94 -31.65 1.93 10.05
C ALA A 94 -31.88 0.61 9.27
N GLY A 95 -30.98 -0.37 9.37
CA GLY A 95 -31.10 -1.67 8.68
C GLY A 95 -30.78 -1.63 7.18
N ARG A 96 -30.40 -0.48 6.64
CA ARG A 96 -29.99 -0.30 5.25
C ARG A 96 -28.87 0.72 5.17
N VAL A 97 -27.79 0.35 4.47
CA VAL A 97 -26.75 1.28 4.04
C VAL A 97 -27.33 2.22 2.98
N VAL A 98 -27.28 3.53 3.21
CA VAL A 98 -27.78 4.53 2.27
C VAL A 98 -26.77 4.61 1.12
N VAL A 99 -27.28 4.73 -0.12
CA VAL A 99 -26.43 4.92 -1.29
C VAL A 99 -25.73 6.28 -1.14
N GLY A 100 -24.45 6.27 -0.78
CA GLY A 100 -23.71 7.46 -0.35
C GLY A 100 -22.89 7.27 0.94
N ASP A 101 -23.13 6.18 1.69
CA ASP A 101 -22.37 5.83 2.90
C ASP A 101 -20.97 5.29 2.61
N PHE A 102 -20.46 5.47 1.40
CA PHE A 102 -19.08 5.16 1.08
C PHE A 102 -18.43 6.29 0.32
N THR A 103 -17.31 6.76 0.85
CA THR A 103 -16.43 7.70 0.15
C THR A 103 -15.23 6.94 -0.38
N ASN A 104 -14.97 7.07 -1.68
CA ASN A 104 -13.76 6.56 -2.29
C ASN A 104 -12.62 7.52 -1.98
N CYS A 105 -11.62 7.06 -1.23
CA CYS A 105 -10.40 7.81 -0.98
C CYS A 105 -9.25 7.16 -1.75
N SER A 106 -8.49 7.98 -2.49
CA SER A 106 -7.29 7.54 -3.18
C SER A 106 -6.07 7.82 -2.33
N LEU A 107 -5.27 6.79 -2.05
CA LEU A 107 -4.02 6.95 -1.31
C LEU A 107 -2.95 7.67 -2.14
N SER A 108 -2.14 8.49 -1.45
CA SER A 108 -0.91 9.05 -2.02
C SER A 108 0.07 7.93 -2.36
N ASP A 109 1.04 8.18 -3.26
CA ASP A 109 2.05 7.19 -3.63
C ASP A 109 2.85 6.67 -2.42
N ALA A 110 3.15 7.55 -1.46
CA ALA A 110 3.83 7.16 -0.22
C ALA A 110 2.97 6.21 0.63
N GLY A 111 1.72 6.58 0.89
CA GLY A 111 0.81 5.75 1.68
C GLY A 111 0.46 4.43 0.99
N PHE A 112 0.30 4.45 -0.34
CA PHE A 112 0.02 3.24 -1.10
C PHE A 112 1.22 2.29 -1.16
N ARG A 113 2.45 2.81 -1.23
CA ARG A 113 3.66 1.99 -1.13
C ARG A 113 3.77 1.29 0.22
N GLN A 114 3.47 1.99 1.32
CA GLN A 114 3.40 1.38 2.66
C GLN A 114 2.36 0.25 2.71
N LEU A 115 1.18 0.48 2.13
CA LEU A 115 0.12 -0.53 2.03
C LEU A 115 0.58 -1.77 1.26
N ILE A 116 1.27 -1.58 0.13
CA ILE A 116 1.80 -2.68 -0.70
C ILE A 116 2.82 -3.50 0.09
N TYR A 117 3.77 -2.86 0.78
CA TYR A 117 4.74 -3.57 1.61
C TYR A 117 4.07 -4.37 2.72
N ALA A 118 3.12 -3.76 3.43
CA ALA A 118 2.38 -4.43 4.49
C ALA A 118 1.58 -5.63 3.94
N LYS A 119 0.94 -5.49 2.77
CA LYS A 119 0.22 -6.59 2.12
C LYS A 119 1.15 -7.70 1.67
N ALA A 120 2.31 -7.35 1.10
CA ALA A 120 3.31 -8.34 0.70
C ALA A 120 3.76 -9.17 1.91
N LEU A 121 4.04 -8.51 3.04
CA LEU A 121 4.36 -9.18 4.31
C LEU A 121 3.20 -10.04 4.80
N ALA A 122 1.96 -9.54 4.74
CA ALA A 122 0.77 -10.29 5.13
C ALA A 122 0.55 -11.55 4.28
N ASN A 123 0.94 -11.54 3.01
CA ASN A 123 0.80 -12.70 2.11
C ASN A 123 1.85 -13.81 2.39
N ILE A 124 2.99 -13.48 3.00
CA ILE A 124 4.09 -14.43 3.27
C ILE A 124 4.26 -14.74 4.78
N THR A 125 3.42 -14.17 5.62
CA THR A 125 3.53 -14.27 7.08
C THR A 125 3.18 -15.65 7.60
N ASP A 126 3.87 -16.07 8.65
CA ASP A 126 3.54 -17.25 9.47
C ASP A 126 2.45 -16.97 10.51
N CYS A 127 1.92 -15.73 10.53
CA CYS A 127 0.95 -15.25 11.51
C CYS A 127 1.42 -15.32 12.98
N SER A 128 2.73 -15.40 13.24
CA SER A 128 3.27 -15.28 14.60
C SER A 128 3.15 -13.85 15.11
N VAL A 129 3.05 -13.67 16.43
CA VAL A 129 2.94 -12.33 17.06
C VAL A 129 4.07 -11.39 16.59
N LEU A 130 5.29 -11.91 16.41
CA LEU A 130 6.43 -11.14 15.90
C LEU A 130 6.22 -10.67 14.46
N SER A 131 5.79 -11.56 13.56
CA SER A 131 5.53 -11.24 12.16
C SER A 131 4.37 -10.25 12.01
N LEU A 132 3.31 -10.42 12.82
CA LEU A 132 2.17 -9.50 12.82
C LEU A 132 2.57 -8.11 13.35
N ASN A 133 3.38 -8.04 14.40
CA ASN A 133 3.93 -6.79 14.89
C ASN A 133 4.84 -6.10 13.85
N ALA A 134 5.56 -6.86 13.02
CA ALA A 134 6.32 -6.29 11.91
C ALA A 134 5.39 -5.63 10.86
N ILE A 135 4.27 -6.26 10.52
CA ILE A 135 3.24 -5.67 9.63
C ILE A 135 2.68 -4.38 10.22
N LEU A 136 2.30 -4.39 11.51
CA LEU A 136 1.79 -3.20 12.20
C LEU A 136 2.79 -2.05 12.18
N ARG A 137 4.08 -2.34 12.42
CA ARG A 137 5.15 -1.34 12.33
C ARG A 137 5.30 -0.76 10.93
N THR A 138 5.11 -1.56 9.87
CA THR A 138 5.17 -1.03 8.50
C THR A 138 3.99 -0.13 8.15
N LEU A 139 2.80 -0.41 8.69
CA LEU A 139 1.59 0.36 8.42
C LEU A 139 1.50 1.68 9.22
N PHE A 140 1.82 1.63 10.51
CA PHE A 140 1.54 2.71 11.46
C PHE A 140 2.80 3.39 12.00
N ALA A 141 3.94 3.23 11.31
CA ALA A 141 5.19 3.88 11.68
C ALA A 141 5.00 5.39 11.92
N GLY A 142 5.31 5.83 13.15
CA GLY A 142 5.25 7.25 13.54
C GLY A 142 3.88 7.78 13.96
N GLN A 143 2.84 6.92 14.04
CA GLN A 143 1.48 7.33 14.43
C GLN A 143 1.10 6.91 15.86
N GLY A 144 1.89 6.02 16.47
CA GLY A 144 1.70 5.54 17.83
C GLY A 144 2.06 4.07 17.95
N ASP A 145 1.88 3.50 19.14
CA ASP A 145 2.13 2.09 19.37
C ASP A 145 0.98 1.24 18.83
N ALA A 146 1.30 0.19 18.06
CA ALA A 146 0.36 -0.82 17.61
C ALA A 146 0.98 -2.20 17.83
N TRP A 147 0.24 -3.11 18.47
CA TRP A 147 0.75 -4.44 18.81
C TRP A 147 -0.34 -5.50 18.76
N VAL A 148 0.09 -6.76 18.70
CA VAL A 148 -0.77 -7.93 18.85
C VAL A 148 -0.68 -8.49 20.26
N GLU A 149 -1.85 -8.74 20.84
CA GLU A 149 -2.03 -9.48 22.10
C GLU A 149 -2.55 -10.89 21.77
N ASP A 150 -1.87 -11.91 22.27
CA ASP A 150 -2.39 -13.28 22.28
C ASP A 150 -3.14 -13.51 23.60
N ASN A 151 -4.43 -13.84 23.49
CA ASN A 151 -5.31 -14.04 24.65
C ASN A 151 -5.23 -15.48 25.19
N THR A 152 -4.40 -16.36 24.63
CA THR A 152 -4.19 -17.76 25.05
C THR A 152 -5.44 -18.65 24.98
N ASN A 153 -6.51 -18.18 24.34
CA ASN A 153 -7.81 -18.84 24.27
C ASN A 153 -8.34 -18.96 22.83
N MET A 154 -7.45 -19.19 21.86
CA MET A 154 -7.77 -19.16 20.42
C MET A 154 -8.39 -17.82 19.98
N SER A 155 -8.01 -16.72 20.64
CA SER A 155 -8.30 -15.37 20.17
C SER A 155 -7.06 -14.49 20.27
N MET A 156 -7.02 -13.45 19.44
CA MET A 156 -5.99 -12.43 19.45
C MET A 156 -6.63 -11.06 19.27
N THR A 157 -5.93 -10.04 19.74
CA THR A 157 -6.37 -8.65 19.67
C THR A 157 -5.30 -7.81 19.00
N TYR A 158 -5.69 -7.08 17.97
CA TYR A 158 -4.90 -5.96 17.45
C TYR A 158 -5.20 -4.73 18.32
N ALA A 159 -4.21 -4.30 19.09
CA ALA A 159 -4.32 -3.15 19.98
C ALA A 159 -3.61 -1.93 19.39
N PHE A 160 -4.30 -0.79 19.44
CA PHE A 160 -3.79 0.50 18.96
C PHE A 160 -3.75 1.49 20.12
N GLY A 161 -2.56 2.03 20.43
CA GLY A 161 -2.34 3.09 21.43
C GLY A 161 -2.66 4.49 20.92
N PHE A 162 -3.38 4.61 19.82
CA PHE A 162 -3.82 5.85 19.19
C PHE A 162 -5.19 5.62 18.54
N VAL A 163 -5.93 6.70 18.30
CA VAL A 163 -7.21 6.65 17.58
C VAL A 163 -6.92 6.65 16.07
N PRO A 164 -7.23 5.58 15.32
CA PRO A 164 -6.98 5.54 13.89
C PRO A 164 -7.88 6.54 13.15
N THR A 165 -7.36 7.16 12.10
CA THR A 165 -8.16 8.00 11.19
C THR A 165 -9.09 7.14 10.35
N ASP A 166 -10.17 7.70 9.79
CA ASP A 166 -11.12 6.97 8.93
C ASP A 166 -10.43 6.21 7.78
N VAL A 167 -9.37 6.79 7.21
CA VAL A 167 -8.58 6.13 6.15
C VAL A 167 -7.86 4.90 6.71
N GLN A 168 -7.27 4.99 7.91
CA GLN A 168 -6.61 3.86 8.57
C GLN A 168 -7.60 2.79 8.99
N VAL A 169 -8.78 3.15 9.49
CA VAL A 169 -9.86 2.20 9.78
C VAL A 169 -10.22 1.43 8.51
N SER A 170 -10.33 2.10 7.35
CA SER A 170 -10.58 1.41 6.08
C SER A 170 -9.46 0.45 5.67
N ILE A 171 -8.20 0.73 6.04
CA ILE A 171 -7.06 -0.18 5.83
C ILE A 171 -7.15 -1.40 6.76
N ILE A 172 -7.47 -1.16 8.03
CA ILE A 172 -7.59 -2.20 9.07
C ILE A 172 -8.70 -3.19 8.69
N GLU A 173 -9.88 -2.69 8.32
CA GLU A 173 -11.08 -3.51 8.13
C GLU A 173 -11.22 -4.05 6.70
N ASN A 174 -10.90 -3.25 5.68
CA ASN A 174 -11.28 -3.57 4.29
C ASN A 174 -10.11 -3.89 3.37
N ALA A 175 -8.87 -3.48 3.68
CA ALA A 175 -7.73 -3.74 2.79
C ALA A 175 -7.20 -5.18 2.87
N GLY A 176 -7.63 -5.96 3.87
CA GLY A 176 -7.20 -7.36 4.04
C GLY A 176 -5.70 -7.49 4.30
N VAL A 177 -5.10 -6.49 4.96
CA VAL A 177 -3.66 -6.41 5.24
C VAL A 177 -3.31 -6.98 6.61
N LEU A 178 -4.25 -6.95 7.55
CA LEU A 178 -4.09 -7.59 8.86
C LEU A 178 -4.59 -9.04 8.77
N PRO A 179 -3.69 -10.02 8.71
CA PRO A 179 -4.08 -11.41 8.52
C PRO A 179 -4.74 -11.96 9.79
N ARG A 180 -5.60 -12.95 9.58
CA ARG A 180 -6.25 -13.72 10.63
C ARG A 180 -5.67 -15.14 10.62
N PRO A 181 -5.00 -15.58 11.70
CA PRO A 181 -4.55 -16.97 11.81
C PRO A 181 -5.73 -17.94 11.74
N ALA A 182 -5.50 -19.13 11.19
CA ALA A 182 -6.53 -20.15 11.05
C ALA A 182 -7.04 -20.61 12.44
N GLY A 183 -8.36 -20.65 12.62
CA GLY A 183 -8.99 -21.08 13.87
C GLY A 183 -8.90 -20.09 15.04
N VAL A 184 -8.33 -18.90 14.84
CA VAL A 184 -8.20 -17.86 15.87
C VAL A 184 -9.23 -16.75 15.65
N ALA A 185 -9.92 -16.31 16.70
CA ALA A 185 -10.79 -15.14 16.65
C ALA A 185 -9.96 -13.85 16.73
N VAL A 186 -10.25 -12.86 15.88
CA VAL A 186 -9.52 -11.58 15.85
C VAL A 186 -10.45 -10.47 16.31
N SER A 187 -9.96 -9.65 17.24
CA SER A 187 -10.62 -8.42 17.67
C SER A 187 -9.69 -7.21 17.55
N TYR A 188 -10.27 -6.02 17.49
CA TYR A 188 -9.58 -4.74 17.45
C TYR A 188 -9.90 -3.97 18.73
N SER A 189 -8.91 -3.33 19.32
CA SER A 189 -9.13 -2.49 20.50
C SER A 189 -8.29 -1.21 20.43
N ILE A 190 -8.93 -0.09 20.76
CA ILE A 190 -8.23 1.18 20.97
C ILE A 190 -7.91 1.27 22.46
N ARG A 191 -6.63 1.43 22.79
CA ARG A 191 -6.13 1.63 24.15
C ARG A 191 -5.78 3.11 24.29
N GLY A 192 -6.78 3.91 24.64
CA GLY A 192 -6.66 5.35 24.92
C GLY A 192 -6.97 5.66 26.36
#